data_AF-A0A9P4VUQ1-F1
#
_entry.id   AF-A0A9P4VUQ1-F1
#
_cell.length_a   1.000
_cell.length_b   1.000
_cell.length_c   1.000
_cell.angle_alpha   90.00
_cell.angle_beta   90.00
_cell.angle_gamma   90.00
#
_symmetry.space_group_name_H-M   'P 1'
#
loop_
_entity.id
_entity.type
_entity.pdbx_description
1 polymer ?
#
loop_
_entity_poly.entity_id
_entity_poly.type
_entity_poly.pdbx_seq_one_letter_code
_entity_poly.pdbx_strand_id
1 'polypeptide(L)'
;MDLYKQLPLTDERPCFHLLELNLEDVETDTTSIALQVTMNTCDLEDAIDYEALSYTWGPNIILGHWGGGFLQRYYRFKPTHLFRAAGSSRPKVTVEHDSDSIRLEGSRLDTVQRVIPIKAVLRPPEDTTVEIIQRLARDAISSETYPLSGEPSWIAYFRTLTADRSALSPRISEEAWKEIARKIGTIIEDKDIFVTEKGYLGHGHEELAEADLICIFSGGEVPFMLRETVVDDSEAFRFLCECYIHGVMDGEAYDDRAKNVLESFTVF
;
A
#
# COMPACT_ATOMS: atom_id res chain seq x y z
N MET A 1 3.58 -30.58 19.31
CA MET A 1 3.54 -29.57 20.38
C MET A 1 2.46 -28.59 19.94
N ASP A 2 1.31 -28.57 20.61
CA ASP A 2 0.16 -27.75 20.19
C ASP A 2 0.47 -26.27 20.44
N LEU A 3 1.00 -25.58 19.43
CA LEU A 3 1.31 -24.15 19.47
C LEU A 3 0.07 -23.25 19.38
N TYR A 4 -1.06 -23.81 18.96
CA TYR A 4 -2.33 -23.08 18.84
C TYR A 4 -3.37 -23.66 19.78
N LYS A 5 -3.77 -22.84 20.76
CA LYS A 5 -4.96 -23.07 21.57
C LYS A 5 -6.09 -22.24 20.99
N GLN A 6 -7.08 -22.91 20.42
CA GLN A 6 -8.31 -22.26 20.00
C GLN A 6 -9.06 -21.83 21.26
N LEU A 7 -9.02 -20.54 21.59
CA LEU A 7 -9.86 -19.96 22.63
C LEU A 7 -11.19 -19.62 21.99
N PRO A 8 -12.32 -20.18 22.44
CA PRO A 8 -13.60 -19.79 21.89
C PRO A 8 -13.82 -18.30 22.19
N LEU A 9 -14.36 -17.56 21.22
CA LEU A 9 -14.95 -16.23 21.44
C LEU A 9 -16.25 -16.42 22.25
N THR A 10 -16.11 -16.89 23.48
CA THR A 10 -17.18 -16.95 24.46
C THR A 10 -17.16 -15.64 25.19
N ASP A 11 -17.78 -14.62 24.60
CA ASP A 11 -18.55 -13.62 25.32
C ASP A 11 -19.31 -12.77 24.30
N GLU A 12 -20.50 -12.31 24.68
CA GLU A 12 -21.35 -11.42 23.88
C GLU A 12 -20.74 -10.01 23.68
N ARG A 13 -19.47 -9.82 24.06
CA ARG A 13 -18.75 -8.55 24.08
C ARG A 13 -17.51 -8.60 23.19
N PRO A 14 -17.23 -7.54 22.42
CA PRO A 14 -16.05 -7.48 21.57
C PRO A 14 -14.78 -7.41 22.43
N CYS A 15 -13.88 -8.37 22.25
CA CYS A 15 -12.56 -8.41 22.89
C CYS A 15 -11.44 -8.36 21.83
N PHE A 16 -10.23 -7.98 22.24
CA PHE A 16 -9.03 -8.06 21.41
C PHE A 16 -7.89 -8.76 22.16
N HIS A 17 -6.99 -9.39 21.42
CA HIS A 17 -5.76 -9.94 21.97
C HIS A 17 -4.66 -8.90 21.83
N LEU A 18 -4.07 -8.49 22.94
CA LEU A 18 -2.93 -7.59 22.99
C LEU A 18 -1.65 -8.43 23.08
N LEU A 19 -0.80 -8.33 22.06
CA LEU A 19 0.54 -8.91 22.06
C LEU A 19 1.53 -7.84 22.53
N GLU A 20 2.06 -7.99 23.73
CA GLU A 20 3.06 -7.10 24.32
C GLU A 20 4.46 -7.63 24.02
N LEU A 21 5.30 -6.77 23.44
CA LEU A 21 6.70 -7.07 23.15
C LEU A 21 7.57 -6.26 24.11
N ASN A 22 8.17 -6.93 25.08
CA ASN A 22 9.11 -6.32 26.01
C ASN A 22 10.53 -6.61 25.55
N LEU A 23 11.29 -5.56 25.26
CA LEU A 23 12.72 -5.63 25.03
C LEU A 23 13.39 -5.54 26.40
N GLU A 24 14.19 -6.53 26.79
CA GLU A 24 15.04 -6.39 27.97
C GLU A 24 16.11 -5.31 27.73
N ASP A 25 16.49 -4.58 28.80
CA ASP A 25 17.51 -3.53 28.73
C ASP A 25 18.81 -4.08 28.12
N VAL A 26 19.16 -3.56 26.95
CA VAL A 26 20.29 -4.04 26.14
C VAL A 26 21.59 -3.40 26.62
N GLU A 27 22.54 -4.20 27.12
CA GLU A 27 23.94 -3.76 27.17
C GLU A 27 24.46 -3.60 25.72
N THR A 28 25.10 -2.46 25.47
CA THR A 28 25.34 -1.83 24.14
C THR A 28 26.17 -2.62 23.12
N ASP A 29 26.54 -3.87 23.40
CA ASP A 29 27.48 -4.67 22.59
C ASP A 29 26.94 -6.06 22.15
N THR A 30 25.64 -6.33 22.28
CA THR A 30 25.05 -7.61 21.83
C THR A 30 24.43 -7.55 20.44
N THR A 31 24.71 -8.55 19.60
CA THR A 31 24.20 -8.73 18.23
C THR A 31 22.86 -9.48 18.16
N SER A 32 22.29 -9.85 19.30
CA SER A 32 20.99 -10.51 19.41
C SER A 32 20.28 -10.07 20.69
N ILE A 33 19.04 -9.60 20.57
CA ILE A 33 18.21 -9.15 21.71
C ILE A 33 17.15 -10.22 21.99
N ALA A 34 16.98 -10.59 23.26
CA ALA A 34 15.89 -11.45 23.69
C ALA A 34 14.58 -10.64 23.74
N LEU A 35 13.59 -11.08 22.97
CA LEU A 35 12.24 -10.52 23.00
C LEU A 35 11.38 -11.33 23.96
N GLN A 36 10.89 -10.70 25.02
CA GLN A 36 9.87 -11.29 25.87
C GLN A 36 8.49 -10.92 25.34
N VAL A 37 7.67 -11.95 25.07
CA VAL A 37 6.34 -11.76 24.47
C VAL A 37 5.27 -12.21 25.47
N THR A 38 4.30 -11.33 25.74
CA THR A 38 3.10 -11.65 26.52
C THR A 38 1.85 -11.44 25.69
N MET A 39 0.84 -12.30 25.86
CA MET A 39 -0.45 -12.18 25.18
C MET A 39 -1.56 -12.07 26.20
N ASN A 40 -2.26 -10.93 26.18
CA ASN A 40 -3.38 -10.62 27.05
C ASN A 40 -4.68 -10.57 26.24
N THR A 41 -5.81 -10.90 26.86
CA THR A 41 -7.14 -10.69 26.25
C THR A 41 -7.80 -9.53 26.97
N CYS A 42 -8.14 -8.49 26.24
CA CYS A 42 -8.70 -7.26 26.77
C CYS A 42 -10.12 -7.05 26.24
N ASP A 43 -11.01 -6.52 27.09
CA ASP A 43 -12.29 -5.98 26.63
C ASP A 43 -12.02 -4.69 25.85
N LEU A 44 -12.74 -4.50 24.73
CA LEU A 44 -12.59 -3.31 23.90
C LEU A 44 -12.95 -2.02 24.66
N GLU A 45 -13.85 -2.09 25.64
CA GLU A 45 -14.28 -0.94 26.45
C GLU A 45 -13.22 -0.50 27.48
N ASP A 46 -12.33 -1.41 27.89
CA ASP A 46 -11.26 -1.17 28.86
C ASP A 46 -9.89 -0.95 28.20
N ALA A 47 -9.88 -0.51 26.93
CA ALA A 47 -8.64 -0.36 26.15
C ALA A 47 -7.64 0.59 26.83
N ILE A 48 -6.49 0.05 27.17
CA ILE A 48 -5.32 0.76 27.70
C ILE A 48 -4.68 1.59 26.59
N ASP A 49 -4.02 2.72 26.92
CA ASP A 49 -3.17 3.43 25.97
C ASP A 49 -1.93 2.58 25.65
N TYR A 50 -1.65 2.34 24.37
CA TYR A 50 -0.49 1.57 23.91
C TYR A 50 0.11 2.18 22.62
N GLU A 51 1.41 1.97 22.40
CA GLU A 51 2.05 2.18 21.11
C GLU A 51 2.04 0.85 20.33
N ALA A 52 1.16 0.72 19.32
CA ALA A 52 1.05 -0.51 18.54
C ALA A 52 1.66 -0.40 17.13
N LEU A 53 2.30 -1.48 16.70
CA LEU A 53 2.45 -1.85 15.30
C LEU A 53 1.19 -2.63 14.88
N SER A 54 0.25 -1.97 14.21
CA SER A 54 -1.01 -2.60 13.80
C SER A 54 -0.86 -3.35 12.48
N TYR A 55 -1.18 -4.65 12.48
CA TYR A 55 -1.52 -5.41 11.28
C TYR A 55 -2.93 -5.97 11.46
N THR A 56 -3.85 -5.68 10.55
CA THR A 56 -5.19 -6.30 10.55
C THR A 56 -5.52 -6.86 9.18
N TRP A 57 -5.84 -8.14 9.16
CA TRP A 57 -6.65 -8.78 8.12
C TRP A 57 -8.00 -9.11 8.75
N GLY A 58 -9.08 -8.48 8.30
CA GLY A 58 -10.43 -8.64 8.86
C GLY A 58 -11.44 -7.63 8.28
N PRO A 59 -12.75 -7.83 8.48
CA PRO A 59 -13.78 -6.95 7.91
C PRO A 59 -13.66 -5.50 8.41
N ASN A 60 -13.91 -4.57 7.49
CA ASN A 60 -13.68 -3.11 7.51
C ASN A 60 -14.27 -2.29 8.70
N ILE A 61 -14.86 -2.93 9.70
CA ILE A 61 -15.44 -2.27 10.89
C ILE A 61 -14.38 -1.99 11.98
N ILE A 62 -13.23 -2.67 11.95
CA ILE A 62 -12.21 -2.59 13.02
C ILE A 62 -11.12 -1.54 12.75
N LEU A 63 -11.13 -0.85 11.60
CA LEU A 63 -10.23 0.29 11.34
C LEU A 63 -10.68 1.51 12.16
N GLY A 64 -10.35 1.46 13.46
CA GLY A 64 -10.54 2.51 14.43
C GLY A 64 -9.77 3.77 14.05
N HIS A 65 -10.20 4.88 14.64
CA HIS A 65 -9.72 6.24 14.37
C HIS A 65 -8.24 6.51 14.68
N TRP A 66 -7.47 5.54 15.17
CA TRP A 66 -6.08 5.69 15.57
C TRP A 66 -5.32 4.37 15.37
N GLY A 67 -4.13 4.40 14.74
CA GLY A 67 -3.23 3.24 14.60
C GLY A 67 -3.04 2.74 13.16
N GLY A 68 -1.82 2.87 12.64
CA GLY A 68 -1.46 2.62 11.25
C GLY A 68 -1.07 1.20 10.93
N GLY A 69 -1.83 0.59 10.01
CA GLY A 69 -1.36 -0.50 9.17
C GLY A 69 -0.89 0.01 7.80
N PHE A 70 -0.41 -0.91 6.94
CA PHE A 70 0.10 -0.63 5.59
C PHE A 70 -0.84 0.27 4.75
N LEU A 71 -2.15 0.00 4.82
CA LEU A 71 -3.21 0.74 4.12
C LEU A 71 -3.44 2.17 4.65
N GLN A 72 -2.97 2.51 5.86
CA GLN A 72 -3.19 3.85 6.44
C GLN A 72 -2.47 4.93 5.62
N ARG A 73 -1.43 4.58 4.85
CA ARG A 73 -0.78 5.46 3.87
C ARG A 73 -1.76 5.99 2.82
N TYR A 74 -2.77 5.19 2.48
CA TYR A 74 -3.81 5.61 1.55
C TYR A 74 -5.00 6.32 2.21
N TYR A 75 -5.32 5.94 3.43
CA TYR A 75 -6.54 6.36 4.12
C TYR A 75 -6.27 7.19 5.39
N ARG A 76 -5.22 8.03 5.40
CA ARG A 76 -4.96 9.05 6.44
C ARG A 76 -6.16 9.99 6.71
N PHE A 77 -7.15 9.96 5.83
CA PHE A 77 -8.45 10.61 5.95
C PHE A 77 -9.53 9.64 5.49
N LYS A 78 -10.76 9.82 5.98
CA LYS A 78 -11.91 8.99 5.59
C LYS A 78 -12.37 9.39 4.18
N PRO A 79 -12.10 8.60 3.13
CA PRO A 79 -12.60 8.93 1.79
C PRO A 79 -14.12 8.68 1.74
N THR A 80 -14.80 9.25 0.74
CA THR A 80 -16.21 8.94 0.49
C THR A 80 -16.39 7.52 -0.06
N HIS A 81 -15.38 7.02 -0.78
CA HIS A 81 -15.33 5.66 -1.34
C HIS A 81 -13.91 5.09 -1.23
N LEU A 82 -13.80 3.80 -0.90
CA LEU A 82 -12.53 3.07 -0.86
C LEU A 82 -12.13 2.58 -2.25
N PHE A 83 -10.83 2.38 -2.46
CA PHE A 83 -10.30 1.76 -3.68
C PHE A 83 -10.68 0.27 -3.74
N ARG A 84 -10.76 -0.26 -4.96
CA ARG A 84 -11.12 -1.64 -5.27
C ARG A 84 -10.36 -2.12 -6.51
N ALA A 85 -9.03 -2.09 -6.47
CA ALA A 85 -8.20 -2.46 -7.61
C ALA A 85 -8.48 -3.88 -8.14
N ALA A 86 -8.81 -4.84 -7.25
CA ALA A 86 -9.21 -6.19 -7.63
C ALA A 86 -10.72 -6.36 -7.91
N GLY A 87 -11.44 -5.26 -8.11
CA GLY A 87 -12.87 -5.23 -8.37
C GLY A 87 -13.71 -5.91 -7.29
N SER A 88 -14.53 -6.89 -7.71
CA SER A 88 -15.43 -7.67 -6.83
C SER A 88 -14.85 -9.04 -6.42
N SER A 89 -13.58 -9.30 -6.72
CA SER A 89 -12.93 -10.56 -6.36
C SER A 89 -12.80 -10.73 -4.84
N ARG A 90 -12.63 -11.97 -4.40
CA ARG A 90 -12.42 -12.30 -2.98
C ARG A 90 -10.95 -12.63 -2.74
N PRO A 91 -10.44 -12.37 -1.53
CA PRO A 91 -9.10 -12.77 -1.14
C PRO A 91 -8.84 -14.25 -1.39
N LYS A 92 -7.68 -14.53 -1.97
CA LYS A 92 -7.18 -15.88 -2.21
C LYS A 92 -5.75 -15.96 -1.69
N VAL A 93 -5.65 -16.51 -0.49
CA VAL A 93 -4.41 -16.59 0.28
C VAL A 93 -4.28 -18.01 0.81
N THR A 94 -3.10 -18.60 0.62
CA THR A 94 -2.72 -19.85 1.25
C THR A 94 -1.52 -19.58 2.15
N VAL A 95 -1.61 -20.00 3.40
CA VAL A 95 -0.52 -19.93 4.38
C VAL A 95 -0.13 -21.36 4.69
N GLU A 96 1.15 -21.70 4.49
CA GLU A 96 1.68 -23.01 4.84
C GLU A 96 2.16 -23.00 6.30
N HIS A 97 1.93 -24.10 7.02
CA HIS A 97 2.41 -24.22 8.41
C HIS A 97 3.93 -24.23 8.46
N ASP A 98 4.50 -23.53 9.45
CA ASP A 98 5.95 -23.42 9.69
C ASP A 98 6.75 -22.86 8.50
N SER A 99 6.12 -22.01 7.68
CA SER A 99 6.75 -21.28 6.59
C SER A 99 6.75 -19.77 6.86
N ASP A 100 7.84 -19.10 6.50
CA ASP A 100 7.96 -17.63 6.49
C ASP A 100 7.38 -17.02 5.20
N SER A 101 6.61 -17.79 4.43
CA SER A 101 6.05 -17.35 3.15
C SER A 101 4.52 -17.45 3.12
N ILE A 102 3.92 -16.59 2.31
CA ILE A 102 2.49 -16.61 2.01
C ILE A 102 2.30 -16.77 0.50
N ARG A 103 1.33 -17.59 0.10
CA ARG A 103 0.97 -17.73 -1.32
C ARG A 103 -0.25 -16.88 -1.63
N LEU A 104 -0.09 -15.92 -2.52
CA LEU A 104 -1.14 -14.99 -2.96
C LEU A 104 -1.54 -15.31 -4.40
N GLU A 105 -2.84 -15.32 -4.70
CA GLU A 105 -3.33 -15.40 -6.08
C GLU A 105 -3.76 -14.02 -6.60
N GLY A 106 -3.28 -13.67 -7.79
CA GLY A 106 -3.55 -12.37 -8.40
C GLY A 106 -3.23 -12.36 -9.89
N SER A 107 -3.21 -11.17 -10.46
CA SER A 107 -2.78 -10.96 -11.84
C SER A 107 -1.55 -10.05 -11.88
N ARG A 108 -0.58 -10.38 -12.71
CA ARG A 108 0.54 -9.49 -13.03
C ARG A 108 0.00 -8.36 -13.91
N LEU A 109 -0.02 -7.14 -13.38
CA LEU A 109 -0.51 -5.96 -14.11
C LEU A 109 0.53 -5.50 -15.11
N ASP A 110 1.74 -5.20 -14.64
CA ASP A 110 2.82 -4.65 -15.45
C ASP A 110 4.17 -4.68 -14.71
N THR A 111 5.21 -4.16 -15.35
CA THR A 111 6.56 -4.03 -14.79
C THR A 111 6.98 -2.57 -14.73
N VAL A 112 7.70 -2.16 -13.68
CA VAL A 112 8.29 -0.83 -13.57
C VAL A 112 9.38 -0.64 -14.62
N GLN A 113 9.20 0.35 -15.50
CA GLN A 113 10.19 0.71 -16.51
C GLN A 113 11.17 1.76 -15.99
N ARG A 114 10.70 2.69 -15.16
CA ARG A 114 11.49 3.81 -14.65
C ARG A 114 10.98 4.31 -13.31
N VAL A 115 11.91 4.64 -12.41
CA VAL A 115 11.61 5.28 -11.12
C VAL A 115 12.09 6.74 -11.14
N ILE A 116 11.29 7.63 -10.56
CA ILE A 116 11.49 9.07 -10.49
C ILE A 116 11.42 9.47 -9.01
N PRO A 117 12.57 9.78 -8.37
CA PRO A 117 12.58 10.09 -6.96
C PRO A 117 11.80 11.35 -6.61
N ILE A 118 10.86 11.31 -5.66
CA ILE A 118 10.06 12.51 -5.31
C ILE A 118 10.94 13.57 -4.63
N LYS A 119 12.03 13.19 -3.96
CA LYS A 119 13.01 14.16 -3.45
C LYS A 119 13.68 14.98 -4.56
N ALA A 120 13.69 14.51 -5.80
CA ALA A 120 14.09 15.31 -6.96
C ALA A 120 12.99 16.29 -7.42
N VAL A 121 11.72 15.95 -7.16
CA VAL A 121 10.51 16.73 -7.47
C VAL A 121 10.27 17.87 -6.46
N LEU A 122 10.54 17.64 -5.18
CA LEU A 122 10.27 18.58 -4.08
C LEU A 122 11.33 19.67 -3.88
N ARG A 123 12.43 19.67 -4.66
CA ARG A 123 13.41 20.77 -4.56
C ARG A 123 12.77 22.05 -5.11
N PRO A 124 12.75 23.15 -4.36
CA PRO A 124 12.17 24.40 -4.85
C PRO A 124 13.11 25.03 -5.90
N PRO A 125 12.63 25.37 -7.11
CA PRO A 125 13.13 26.49 -7.87
C PRO A 125 12.22 27.72 -7.64
N GLU A 126 12.56 28.85 -8.25
CA GLU A 126 11.81 30.11 -8.19
C GLU A 126 10.42 30.07 -8.89
N ASP A 127 10.03 28.91 -9.43
CA ASP A 127 8.81 28.65 -10.22
C ASP A 127 7.55 28.42 -9.34
N THR A 128 6.35 28.58 -9.92
CA THR A 128 5.10 28.22 -9.24
C THR A 128 4.89 26.69 -9.18
N THR A 129 4.11 26.19 -8.19
CA THR A 129 3.83 24.75 -8.02
C THR A 129 3.26 24.08 -9.27
N VAL A 130 2.44 24.79 -10.05
CA VAL A 130 1.83 24.28 -11.28
C VAL A 130 2.86 24.07 -12.38
N GLU A 131 3.77 25.03 -12.58
CA GLU A 131 4.83 24.94 -13.60
C GLU A 131 5.80 23.80 -13.29
N ILE A 132 6.11 23.58 -12.01
CA ILE A 132 6.93 22.45 -11.55
C ILE A 132 6.24 21.12 -11.90
N ILE A 133 4.96 20.97 -11.54
CA ILE A 133 4.20 19.75 -11.84
C ILE A 133 4.11 19.52 -13.36
N GLN A 134 3.87 20.56 -14.15
CA GLN A 134 3.82 20.44 -15.61
C GLN A 134 5.18 20.03 -16.20
N ARG A 135 6.28 20.59 -15.71
CA ARG A 135 7.63 20.18 -16.13
C ARG A 135 7.88 18.72 -15.83
N LEU A 136 7.64 18.31 -14.59
CA LEU A 136 7.85 16.93 -14.15
C LEU A 136 6.94 15.95 -14.89
N ALA A 137 5.70 16.34 -15.18
CA ALA A 137 4.79 15.55 -15.98
C ALA A 137 5.33 15.33 -17.40
N ARG A 138 5.96 16.33 -18.02
CA ARG A 138 6.64 16.17 -19.33
C ARG A 138 7.85 15.25 -19.25
N ASP A 139 8.59 15.29 -18.14
CA ASP A 139 9.72 14.40 -17.91
C ASP A 139 9.28 12.96 -17.61
N ALA A 140 8.08 12.79 -17.03
CA ALA A 140 7.48 11.51 -16.69
C ALA A 140 6.76 10.86 -17.88
N ILE A 141 5.98 11.65 -18.62
CA ILE A 141 5.07 11.24 -19.69
C ILE A 141 5.45 12.02 -20.95
N SER A 142 5.84 11.33 -22.01
CA SER A 142 6.26 11.94 -23.27
C SER A 142 5.13 12.61 -24.06
N SER A 143 3.88 12.22 -23.80
CA SER A 143 2.67 12.75 -24.44
C SER A 143 2.07 13.93 -23.66
N GLU A 144 1.40 14.86 -24.34
CA GLU A 144 0.64 15.94 -23.70
C GLU A 144 -0.61 15.46 -22.97
N THR A 145 -1.17 14.32 -23.41
CA THR A 145 -2.29 13.64 -22.78
C THR A 145 -1.86 12.29 -22.21
N TYR A 146 -2.43 11.93 -21.05
CA TYR A 146 -2.18 10.65 -20.41
C TYR A 146 -2.86 9.55 -21.24
N PRO A 147 -2.11 8.58 -21.79
CA PRO A 147 -2.65 7.65 -22.79
C PRO A 147 -3.85 6.82 -22.33
N LEU A 148 -4.00 6.59 -21.03
CA LEU A 148 -5.03 5.72 -20.47
C LEU A 148 -6.37 6.43 -20.25
N SER A 149 -6.37 7.65 -19.73
CA SER A 149 -7.61 8.41 -19.45
C SER A 149 -7.91 9.49 -20.49
N GLY A 150 -6.92 9.89 -21.30
CA GLY A 150 -7.01 11.00 -22.23
C GLY A 150 -6.96 12.39 -21.58
N GLU A 151 -6.85 12.48 -20.25
CA GLU A 151 -6.70 13.76 -19.56
C GLU A 151 -5.32 14.39 -19.81
N PRO A 152 -5.13 15.70 -19.58
CA PRO A 152 -3.80 16.31 -19.71
C PRO A 152 -2.79 15.61 -18.80
N SER A 153 -1.60 15.28 -19.31
CA SER A 153 -0.59 14.48 -18.58
C SER A 153 -0.19 15.08 -17.24
N TRP A 154 -0.19 16.41 -17.12
CA TRP A 154 0.10 17.09 -15.85
C TRP A 154 -1.01 16.92 -14.80
N ILE A 155 -2.26 16.77 -15.23
CA ILE A 155 -3.38 16.45 -14.33
C ILE A 155 -3.24 15.00 -13.85
N ALA A 156 -3.00 14.05 -14.76
CA ALA A 156 -2.75 12.66 -14.40
C ALA A 156 -1.55 12.53 -13.45
N TYR A 157 -0.47 13.29 -13.70
CA TYR A 157 0.69 13.34 -12.82
C TYR A 157 0.35 13.91 -11.44
N PHE A 158 -0.40 15.01 -11.38
CA PHE A 158 -0.82 15.61 -10.11
C PHE A 158 -1.73 14.68 -9.30
N ARG A 159 -2.70 14.04 -9.96
CA ARG A 159 -3.56 13.03 -9.34
C ARG A 159 -2.75 11.83 -8.89
N THR A 160 -1.73 11.42 -9.65
CA THR A 160 -0.83 10.36 -9.22
C THR A 160 -0.04 10.75 -8.00
N LEU A 161 0.62 11.90 -8.00
CA LEU A 161 1.39 12.41 -6.87
C LEU A 161 0.53 12.46 -5.59
N THR A 162 -0.73 12.83 -5.72
CA THR A 162 -1.66 12.94 -4.59
C THR A 162 -2.40 11.65 -4.24
N ALA A 163 -2.22 10.55 -4.99
CA ALA A 163 -3.03 9.33 -4.90
C ALA A 163 -4.54 9.61 -5.06
N ASP A 164 -4.87 10.40 -6.07
CA ASP A 164 -6.19 10.95 -6.36
C ASP A 164 -6.80 11.72 -5.19
N ARG A 165 -5.97 12.31 -4.32
CA ARG A 165 -6.42 13.17 -3.23
C ARG A 165 -6.37 14.63 -3.58
N SER A 166 -6.83 14.98 -4.77
CA SER A 166 -6.85 16.36 -5.26
C SER A 166 -8.26 16.94 -5.21
N ALA A 167 -8.38 18.27 -5.37
CA ALA A 167 -9.68 18.93 -5.56
C ALA A 167 -10.47 18.42 -6.78
N LEU A 168 -9.80 17.75 -7.73
CA LEU A 168 -10.41 17.18 -8.92
C LEU A 168 -11.00 15.78 -8.67
N SER A 169 -10.71 15.19 -7.52
CA SER A 169 -11.14 13.85 -7.18
C SER A 169 -12.59 13.84 -6.72
N PRO A 170 -13.44 12.95 -7.26
CA PRO A 170 -14.79 12.76 -6.75
C PRO A 170 -14.81 12.09 -5.35
N ARG A 171 -13.66 11.58 -4.86
CA ARG A 171 -13.55 10.86 -3.58
C ARG A 171 -13.40 11.77 -2.37
N ILE A 172 -13.17 13.07 -2.60
CA ILE A 172 -12.74 14.02 -1.58
C ILE A 172 -13.66 15.25 -1.60
N SER A 173 -14.17 15.64 -0.43
CA SER A 173 -14.92 16.90 -0.30
C SER A 173 -13.98 18.11 -0.34
N GLU A 174 -14.52 19.30 -0.60
CA GLU A 174 -13.71 20.52 -0.65
C GLU A 174 -12.99 20.79 0.69
N GLU A 175 -13.65 20.50 1.82
CA GLU A 175 -13.10 20.62 3.17
C GLU A 175 -11.95 19.65 3.39
N ALA A 176 -12.12 18.40 2.95
CA ALA A 176 -11.08 17.38 3.06
C ALA A 176 -9.86 17.74 2.20
N TRP A 177 -10.06 18.30 1.00
CA TRP A 177 -8.95 18.78 0.16
C TRP A 177 -8.13 19.87 0.84
N LYS A 178 -8.77 20.84 1.51
CA LYS A 178 -8.06 21.92 2.22
C LYS A 178 -7.10 21.36 3.29
N GLU A 179 -7.54 20.36 4.04
CA GLU A 179 -6.69 19.71 5.05
C GLU A 179 -5.58 18.86 4.42
N ILE A 180 -5.87 18.16 3.32
CA ILE A 180 -4.88 17.37 2.57
C ILE A 180 -3.80 18.26 1.96
N ALA A 181 -4.19 19.36 1.32
CA ALA A 181 -3.26 20.30 0.70
C ALA A 181 -2.24 20.85 1.72
N ARG A 182 -2.66 21.09 2.97
CA ARG A 182 -1.79 21.52 4.06
C ARG A 182 -0.76 20.46 4.48
N LYS A 183 -1.07 19.18 4.28
CA LYS A 183 -0.22 18.03 4.64
C LYS A 183 0.39 17.33 3.43
N ILE A 184 0.22 17.86 2.22
CA ILE A 184 0.61 17.15 0.99
C ILE A 184 2.09 16.79 0.99
N GLY A 185 2.97 17.68 1.45
CA GLY A 185 4.41 17.43 1.54
C GLY A 185 4.75 16.20 2.38
N THR A 186 4.10 16.03 3.55
CA THR A 186 4.34 14.89 4.44
C THR A 186 3.63 13.61 3.99
N ILE A 187 2.71 13.70 3.02
CA ILE A 187 2.04 12.53 2.41
C ILE A 187 2.88 11.92 1.29
N ILE A 188 3.81 12.71 0.71
CA ILE A 188 4.61 12.33 -0.46
C ILE A 188 6.11 12.25 -0.19
N GLU A 189 6.55 12.55 1.03
CA GLU A 189 7.97 12.62 1.41
C GLU A 189 8.71 11.27 1.31
N ASP A 190 8.02 10.16 1.56
CA ASP A 190 8.54 8.79 1.62
C ASP A 190 8.21 7.96 0.37
N LYS A 191 7.88 8.63 -0.74
CA LYS A 191 7.38 7.99 -1.95
C LYS A 191 8.26 8.26 -3.14
N ASP A 192 8.26 7.34 -4.09
CA ASP A 192 8.83 7.55 -5.42
C ASP A 192 7.74 7.39 -6.48
N ILE A 193 7.80 8.22 -7.52
CA ILE A 193 6.95 8.06 -8.70
C ILE A 193 7.58 7.00 -9.59
N PHE A 194 6.76 6.22 -10.29
CA PHE A 194 7.25 5.31 -11.31
C PHE A 194 6.38 5.34 -12.55
N VAL A 195 6.97 4.93 -13.67
CA VAL A 195 6.31 4.69 -14.95
C VAL A 195 6.52 3.24 -15.32
N THR A 196 5.45 2.56 -15.73
CA THR A 196 5.49 1.15 -16.13
C THR A 196 5.72 1.00 -17.63
N GLU A 197 6.00 -0.21 -18.10
CA GLU A 197 6.21 -0.50 -19.53
C GLU A 197 5.01 -0.17 -20.41
N LYS A 198 3.78 -0.38 -19.92
CA LYS A 198 2.53 0.00 -20.60
C LYS A 198 2.19 1.48 -20.44
N GLY A 199 3.03 2.25 -19.75
CA GLY A 199 2.87 3.69 -19.55
C GLY A 199 1.93 4.07 -18.41
N TYR A 200 1.64 3.15 -17.48
CA TYR A 200 0.93 3.52 -16.25
C TYR A 200 1.81 4.42 -15.40
N LEU A 201 1.21 5.45 -14.81
CA LEU A 201 1.86 6.30 -13.82
C LEU A 201 1.41 5.88 -12.43
N GLY A 202 2.37 5.66 -11.54
CA GLY A 202 2.10 5.29 -10.16
C GLY A 202 3.07 5.87 -9.16
N HIS A 203 2.85 5.57 -7.88
CA HIS A 203 3.82 5.80 -6.84
C HIS A 203 3.76 4.72 -5.76
N GLY A 204 4.90 4.47 -5.13
CA GLY A 204 5.05 3.54 -4.01
C GLY A 204 6.01 4.12 -2.98
N HIS A 205 6.30 3.36 -1.93
CA HIS A 205 7.32 3.73 -0.96
C HIS A 205 8.71 3.78 -1.60
N GLU A 206 9.67 4.50 -1.03
CA GLU A 206 11.06 4.47 -1.49
C GLU A 206 11.65 3.05 -1.55
N GLU A 207 12.74 2.88 -2.31
CA GLU A 207 13.43 1.61 -2.66
C GLU A 207 12.86 0.83 -3.87
N LEU A 208 12.05 1.51 -4.69
CA LEU A 208 11.60 0.97 -5.97
C LEU A 208 12.75 0.93 -6.98
N ALA A 209 12.72 -0.03 -7.88
CA ALA A 209 13.66 -0.18 -8.96
C ALA A 209 12.96 -0.53 -10.28
N GLU A 210 13.67 -0.32 -11.38
CA GLU A 210 13.29 -0.88 -12.66
C GLU A 210 13.21 -2.42 -12.57
N ALA A 211 12.32 -3.01 -13.36
CA ALA A 211 11.96 -4.42 -13.34
C ALA A 211 11.13 -4.90 -12.12
N ASP A 212 10.82 -4.04 -11.15
CA ASP A 212 9.87 -4.40 -10.10
C ASP A 212 8.49 -4.72 -10.68
N LEU A 213 7.86 -5.78 -10.18
CA LEU A 213 6.60 -6.28 -10.67
C LEU A 213 5.43 -5.63 -9.96
N ILE A 214 4.39 -5.34 -10.72
CA ILE A 214 3.15 -4.82 -10.19
C ILE A 214 2.08 -5.89 -10.33
N CYS A 215 1.46 -6.25 -9.21
CA CYS A 215 0.43 -7.27 -9.14
C CYS A 215 -0.84 -6.71 -8.51
N ILE A 216 -1.99 -7.17 -9.00
CA ILE A 216 -3.28 -6.97 -8.35
C ILE A 216 -3.70 -8.32 -7.78
N PHE A 217 -3.60 -8.46 -6.45
CA PHE A 217 -4.03 -9.68 -5.76
C PHE A 217 -5.54 -9.74 -5.62
N SER A 218 -6.10 -10.94 -5.69
CA SER A 218 -7.53 -11.17 -5.53
C SER A 218 -8.01 -10.59 -4.20
N GLY A 219 -9.11 -9.84 -4.20
CA GLY A 219 -9.65 -9.15 -3.03
C GLY A 219 -8.83 -7.95 -2.53
N GLY A 220 -7.72 -7.61 -3.19
CA GLY A 220 -6.90 -6.45 -2.85
C GLY A 220 -7.59 -5.13 -3.19
N GLU A 221 -7.52 -4.16 -2.27
CA GLU A 221 -8.05 -2.81 -2.50
C GLU A 221 -7.14 -1.97 -3.41
N VAL A 222 -5.84 -2.27 -3.42
CA VAL A 222 -4.81 -1.52 -4.13
C VAL A 222 -3.86 -2.47 -4.86
N PRO A 223 -3.11 -2.00 -5.89
CA PRO A 223 -1.99 -2.75 -6.46
C PRO A 223 -0.81 -2.91 -5.48
N PHE A 224 -0.04 -3.96 -5.68
CA PHE A 224 1.13 -4.32 -4.86
C PHE A 224 2.37 -4.46 -5.74
N MET A 225 3.52 -4.09 -5.19
CA MET A 225 4.80 -4.21 -5.85
C MET A 225 5.62 -5.34 -5.24
N LEU A 226 6.19 -6.18 -6.11
CA LEU A 226 7.01 -7.33 -5.76
C LEU A 226 8.36 -7.23 -6.47
N ARG A 227 9.38 -7.85 -5.87
CA ARG A 227 10.67 -8.09 -6.54
C ARG A 227 10.90 -9.59 -6.66
N GLU A 228 11.17 -10.05 -7.88
CA GLU A 228 11.58 -11.44 -8.13
C GLU A 228 12.83 -11.77 -7.30
N THR A 229 12.82 -12.94 -6.67
CA THR A 229 13.92 -13.49 -5.88
C THR A 229 13.93 -15.02 -6.00
N VAL A 230 14.94 -15.67 -5.42
CA VAL A 230 15.05 -17.13 -5.37
C VAL A 230 15.21 -17.55 -3.92
N VAL A 231 14.39 -18.50 -3.48
CA VAL A 231 14.49 -19.14 -2.16
C VAL A 231 14.50 -20.65 -2.38
N ASP A 232 15.48 -21.35 -1.83
CA ASP A 232 15.65 -22.81 -1.97
C ASP A 232 15.54 -23.30 -3.43
N ASP A 233 16.26 -22.62 -4.34
CA ASP A 233 16.27 -22.86 -5.79
C ASP A 233 14.89 -22.75 -6.49
N SER A 234 13.91 -22.17 -5.81
CA SER A 234 12.55 -21.95 -6.30
C SER A 234 12.27 -20.46 -6.51
N GLU A 235 11.46 -20.15 -7.53
CA GLU A 235 11.00 -18.79 -7.79
C GLU A 235 10.17 -18.28 -6.61
N ALA A 236 10.52 -17.09 -6.14
CA ALA A 236 9.93 -16.45 -4.99
C ALA A 236 9.83 -14.95 -5.24
N PHE A 237 9.05 -14.26 -4.42
CA PHE A 237 8.85 -12.83 -4.54
C PHE A 237 9.04 -12.16 -3.19
N ARG A 238 9.86 -11.12 -3.14
CA ARG A 238 9.92 -10.24 -1.98
C ARG A 238 8.80 -9.21 -2.09
N PHE A 239 8.00 -9.06 -1.03
CA PHE A 239 7.06 -7.96 -0.95
C PHE A 239 7.81 -6.63 -0.78
N LEU A 240 7.48 -5.62 -1.59
CA LEU A 240 8.04 -4.27 -1.44
C LEU A 240 7.04 -3.34 -0.77
N CYS A 241 5.94 -3.02 -1.45
CA CYS A 241 4.93 -2.11 -0.93
C CYS A 241 3.58 -2.21 -1.66
N GLU A 242 2.56 -1.62 -1.06
CA GLU A 242 1.36 -1.18 -1.78
C GLU A 242 1.65 0.08 -2.61
N CYS A 243 1.11 0.16 -3.81
CA CYS A 243 1.31 1.29 -4.70
C CYS A 243 -0.02 1.85 -5.21
N TYR A 244 -0.03 3.16 -5.52
CA TYR A 244 -1.13 3.79 -6.24
C TYR A 244 -0.78 3.81 -7.71
N ILE A 245 -1.75 3.47 -8.56
CA ILE A 245 -1.60 3.54 -10.01
C ILE A 245 -2.82 4.24 -10.60
N HIS A 246 -2.57 5.31 -11.34
CA HIS A 246 -3.66 6.11 -11.87
C HIS A 246 -4.42 5.39 -12.98
N GLY A 247 -5.74 5.27 -12.79
CA GLY A 247 -6.65 4.56 -13.70
C GLY A 247 -6.71 3.05 -13.48
N VAL A 248 -6.27 2.56 -12.32
CA VAL A 248 -6.28 1.12 -11.96
C VAL A 248 -6.98 0.85 -10.61
N MET A 249 -7.06 1.87 -9.75
CA MET A 249 -7.45 1.70 -8.35
C MET A 249 -8.91 1.29 -8.14
N ASP A 250 -9.76 1.28 -9.17
CA ASP A 250 -11.20 1.03 -9.08
C ASP A 250 -11.66 -0.16 -9.93
N GLY A 251 -10.72 -1.05 -10.25
CA GLY A 251 -11.01 -2.31 -10.94
C GLY A 251 -10.94 -2.21 -12.46
N GLU A 252 -10.55 -1.06 -13.01
CA GLU A 252 -10.48 -0.82 -14.46
C GLU A 252 -9.56 -1.82 -15.17
N ALA A 253 -8.46 -2.22 -14.52
CA ALA A 253 -7.56 -3.24 -15.03
C ALA A 253 -8.02 -4.69 -14.73
N TYR A 254 -8.77 -4.89 -13.66
CA TYR A 254 -9.17 -6.21 -13.18
C TYR A 254 -10.46 -6.75 -13.86
N ASP A 255 -11.36 -5.86 -14.24
CA ASP A 255 -12.63 -6.24 -14.87
C ASP A 255 -12.51 -6.54 -16.38
N ASP A 256 -11.35 -6.27 -16.99
CA ASP A 256 -10.99 -6.75 -18.34
C ASP A 256 -10.61 -8.25 -18.31
N ARG A 257 -11.61 -9.09 -18.01
CA ARG A 257 -11.48 -10.55 -17.78
C ARG A 257 -10.85 -11.34 -18.93
N ALA A 258 -10.79 -10.77 -20.15
CA ALA A 258 -10.13 -11.40 -21.28
C ALA A 258 -8.60 -11.42 -21.17
N LYS A 259 -8.02 -10.63 -20.24
CA LYS A 259 -6.56 -10.49 -20.04
C LYS A 259 -6.05 -10.99 -18.68
N ASN A 260 -6.93 -11.27 -17.72
CA ASN A 260 -6.53 -11.57 -16.36
C ASN A 260 -6.37 -13.08 -16.14
N VAL A 261 -5.17 -13.58 -16.45
CA VAL A 261 -4.72 -14.90 -16.00
C VAL A 261 -4.39 -14.77 -14.52
N LEU A 262 -5.01 -15.61 -13.69
CA LEU A 262 -4.64 -15.70 -12.29
C LEU A 262 -3.36 -16.52 -12.17
N GLU A 263 -2.36 -15.91 -11.55
CA GLU A 263 -1.07 -16.47 -11.20
C GLU A 263 -0.97 -16.63 -9.68
N SER A 264 -0.06 -17.50 -9.25
CA SER A 264 0.22 -17.73 -7.83
C SER A 264 1.62 -17.24 -7.51
N PHE A 265 1.73 -16.43 -6.47
CA PHE A 265 2.96 -15.77 -6.05
C PHE A 265 3.31 -16.24 -4.64
N THR A 266 4.46 -16.89 -4.48
CA THR A 266 5.02 -17.21 -3.16
C THR A 266 5.80 -15.99 -2.67
N VAL A 267 5.25 -15.31 -1.68
CA VAL A 267 5.74 -14.02 -1.19
C VAL A 267 6.40 -14.19 0.18
N PHE A 268 7.59 -13.60 0.33
CA PHE A 268 8.38 -13.51 1.56
C PHE A 268 8.49 -12.04 2.00
#